data_AF-A0A8T3RTP3-F1
#
_entry.id   AF-A0A8T3RTP3-F1
#
_cell.length_a   1.000
_cell.length_b   1.000
_cell.length_c   1.000
_cell.angle_alpha   90.00
_cell.angle_beta   90.00
_cell.angle_gamma   90.00
#
_symmetry.space_group_name_H-M   'P 1'
#
loop_
_entity.id
_entity.type
_entity.pdbx_description
1 polymer ?
#
loop_
_entity_poly.entity_id
_entity_poly.type
_entity_poly.pdbx_seq_one_letter_code
_entity_poly.pdbx_strand_id
1 'polypeptide(L)'
;MHARVDELLSLRDGEPVGAEIAPHVAACAACTQEMSRLRGLRRRLRALPAAARPAGTWDAILGRAYPASAGRRRRQLAVFGTAASILVAASTAWILRDVPAEAPAPAGEPAARIADEAMKPDLVRRSMALEDALRALDYQPGIVRGSTAGTIAEIEDRIALVDYQLTNATRSQLTHTQSERLWRQRVDLLGSLVQVRYAQAQQAAY
;
A
#
# COMPACT_ATOMS: atom_id res chain seq x y z
N MET A 1 31.43 -26.68 25.42
CA MET A 1 30.66 -25.79 24.51
C MET A 1 29.18 -26.11 24.74
N HIS A 2 28.31 -25.10 24.86
CA HIS A 2 26.87 -25.28 25.09
C HIS A 2 26.08 -24.88 23.84
N ALA A 3 24.89 -25.45 23.67
CA ALA A 3 23.95 -25.01 22.64
C ALA A 3 23.61 -23.52 22.82
N ARG A 4 23.52 -22.79 21.72
CA ARG A 4 23.13 -21.37 21.71
C ARG A 4 21.63 -21.25 21.96
N VAL A 5 21.19 -20.07 22.41
CA VAL A 5 19.77 -19.86 22.78
C VAL A 5 18.86 -20.03 21.56
N ASP A 6 19.28 -19.60 20.38
CA ASP A 6 18.56 -19.82 19.11
C ASP A 6 18.37 -21.31 18.80
N GLU A 7 19.41 -22.12 18.96
CA GLU A 7 19.34 -23.57 18.75
C GLU A 7 18.39 -24.26 19.75
N LEU A 8 18.39 -23.82 21.01
CA LEU A 8 17.45 -24.31 22.03
C LEU A 8 16.00 -23.91 21.69
N LEU A 9 15.78 -22.72 21.14
CA LEU A 9 14.45 -22.28 20.71
C LEU A 9 13.96 -23.08 19.50
N SER A 10 14.81 -23.26 18.49
CA SER A 10 14.51 -24.09 17.31
C SER A 10 14.15 -25.52 17.72
N LEU A 11 14.97 -26.15 18.56
CA LEU A 11 14.71 -27.51 19.07
C LEU A 11 13.42 -27.59 19.92
N ARG A 12 13.06 -26.54 20.66
CA ARG A 12 11.79 -26.48 21.44
C ARG A 12 10.56 -26.40 20.55
N ASP A 13 10.69 -25.71 19.42
CA ASP A 13 9.59 -25.41 18.51
C ASP A 13 9.48 -26.42 17.36
N GLY A 14 10.41 -27.38 17.27
CA GLY A 14 10.38 -28.47 16.30
C GLY A 14 11.08 -28.16 14.98
N GLU A 15 11.81 -27.03 14.94
CA GLU A 15 12.61 -26.62 13.80
C GLU A 15 13.93 -27.42 13.73
N PRO A 16 14.49 -27.62 12.53
CA PRO A 16 15.73 -28.36 12.36
C PRO A 16 16.91 -27.66 13.06
N VAL A 17 17.75 -28.45 13.71
CA VAL A 17 19.02 -28.03 14.33
C VAL A 17 20.12 -29.02 13.93
N GLY A 18 21.39 -28.66 14.16
CA GLY A 18 22.52 -29.58 13.95
C GLY A 18 22.29 -30.93 14.65
N ALA A 19 22.68 -32.03 13.99
CA ALA A 19 22.42 -33.39 14.46
C ALA A 19 23.05 -33.69 15.84
N GLU A 20 24.10 -32.94 16.19
CA GLU A 20 24.83 -32.98 17.45
C GLU A 20 24.13 -32.25 18.61
N ILE A 21 23.20 -31.33 18.31
CA ILE A 21 22.60 -30.43 19.31
C ILE A 21 21.60 -31.19 20.19
N ALA A 22 20.68 -31.95 19.60
CA ALA A 22 19.70 -32.72 20.36
C ALA A 22 20.33 -33.70 21.38
N PRO A 23 21.32 -34.55 21.00
CA PRO A 23 21.98 -35.42 21.96
C PRO A 23 22.80 -34.64 23.00
N HIS A 24 23.45 -33.53 22.61
CA HIS A 24 24.15 -32.68 23.57
C HIS A 24 23.20 -32.09 24.63
N VAL A 25 22.05 -31.55 24.20
CA VAL A 25 21.06 -30.98 25.12
C VAL A 25 20.56 -32.04 26.11
N ALA A 26 20.34 -33.27 25.64
CA ALA A 26 19.92 -34.38 26.50
C ALA A 26 20.99 -34.82 27.51
N ALA A 27 22.28 -34.71 27.17
CA ALA A 27 23.39 -35.12 28.04
C ALA A 27 23.90 -33.98 28.96
N CYS A 28 23.68 -32.72 28.60
CA CYS A 28 24.16 -31.56 29.35
C CYS A 28 23.11 -31.01 30.32
N ALA A 29 23.43 -31.02 31.62
CA ALA A 29 22.54 -30.52 32.67
C ALA A 29 22.17 -29.03 32.50
N ALA A 30 23.14 -28.18 32.14
CA ALA A 30 22.90 -26.75 31.93
C ALA A 30 21.94 -26.50 30.76
N CYS A 31 22.13 -27.18 29.63
CA CYS A 31 21.26 -27.06 28.46
C CYS A 31 19.86 -27.62 28.74
N THR A 32 19.74 -28.73 29.49
CA THR A 32 18.45 -29.29 29.90
C THR A 32 17.68 -28.34 30.84
N GLN A 33 18.37 -27.70 31.77
CA GLN A 33 17.79 -26.71 32.67
C GLN A 33 17.26 -25.50 31.88
N GLU A 34 18.06 -24.99 30.95
CA GLU A 34 17.66 -23.85 30.12
C GLU A 34 16.48 -24.19 29.21
N MET A 35 16.50 -25.36 28.56
CA MET A 35 15.37 -25.87 27.78
C MET A 35 14.08 -25.99 28.63
N SER A 36 14.19 -26.44 29.88
CA SER A 36 13.07 -26.53 30.82
C SER A 36 12.53 -25.14 31.19
N ARG A 37 13.42 -24.16 31.42
CA ARG A 37 13.07 -22.75 31.66
C ARG A 37 12.30 -22.17 30.47
N LEU A 38 12.78 -22.38 29.25
CA LEU A 38 12.14 -21.90 28.01
C LEU A 38 10.76 -22.55 27.77
N ARG A 39 10.61 -23.86 28.02
CA ARG A 39 9.32 -24.55 27.96
C ARG A 39 8.35 -24.04 29.01
N GLY A 40 8.83 -23.78 30.23
CA GLY A 40 8.04 -23.18 31.32
C GLY A 40 7.55 -21.77 30.98
N LEU A 41 8.41 -20.93 30.41
CA LEU A 41 8.02 -19.60 29.92
C LEU A 41 6.94 -19.70 28.83
N ARG A 42 7.09 -20.59 27.85
CA ARG A 42 6.08 -20.81 26.79
C ARG A 42 4.73 -21.20 27.38
N ARG A 43 4.69 -22.10 28.37
CA ARG A 43 3.45 -22.47 29.07
C ARG A 43 2.80 -21.27 29.75
N ARG A 44 3.57 -20.45 30.48
CA ARG A 44 3.05 -19.24 31.14
C ARG A 44 2.49 -18.21 30.16
N LEU A 45 3.18 -17.99 29.03
CA LEU A 45 2.70 -17.09 27.98
C LEU A 45 1.41 -17.60 27.34
N ARG A 46 1.28 -18.91 27.10
CA ARG A 46 0.04 -19.51 26.58
C ARG A 46 -1.10 -19.51 27.59
N ALA A 47 -0.79 -19.51 28.87
CA ALA A 47 -1.76 -19.42 29.95
C ALA A 47 -2.20 -17.98 30.27
N LEU A 48 -1.66 -16.98 29.56
CA LEU A 48 -2.15 -15.61 29.72
C LEU A 48 -3.63 -15.55 29.36
N PRO A 49 -4.45 -14.83 30.16
CA PRO A 49 -5.85 -14.65 29.84
C PRO A 49 -5.97 -13.92 28.50
N ALA A 50 -7.02 -14.26 27.74
CA ALA A 50 -7.35 -13.50 26.55
C ALA A 50 -7.57 -12.03 26.93
N ALA A 51 -6.82 -11.13 26.31
CA ALA A 51 -7.01 -9.71 26.52
C ALA A 51 -8.39 -9.31 25.96
N ALA A 52 -9.27 -8.80 26.82
CA ALA A 52 -10.52 -8.21 26.36
C ALA A 52 -10.18 -7.00 25.48
N ARG A 53 -10.72 -6.96 24.25
CA ARG A 53 -10.59 -5.78 23.39
C ARG A 53 -11.45 -4.66 23.99
N PRO A 54 -10.88 -3.49 24.34
CA PRO A 54 -11.69 -2.34 24.77
C PRO A 54 -12.61 -1.91 23.63
N ALA A 55 -13.89 -1.66 23.94
CA ALA A 55 -14.83 -1.12 22.97
C ALA A 55 -14.34 0.22 22.41
N GLY A 56 -14.56 0.48 21.12
CA GLY A 56 -14.18 1.74 20.47
C GLY A 56 -12.68 1.92 20.17
N THR A 57 -11.83 0.90 20.41
CA THR A 57 -10.39 1.00 20.10
C THR A 57 -10.15 1.24 18.60
N TRP A 58 -10.94 0.60 17.74
CA TRP A 58 -10.86 0.79 16.29
C TRP A 58 -11.27 2.20 15.88
N ASP A 59 -12.35 2.74 16.44
CA ASP A 59 -12.79 4.11 16.17
C ASP A 59 -11.73 5.14 16.61
N ALA A 60 -11.07 4.90 17.74
CA ALA A 60 -9.97 5.73 18.23
C ALA A 60 -8.70 5.64 17.36
N ILE A 61 -8.46 4.49 16.71
CA ILE A 61 -7.38 4.33 15.73
C ILE A 61 -7.76 5.07 14.45
N LEU A 62 -8.98 4.86 13.93
CA LEU A 62 -9.48 5.52 12.73
C LEU A 62 -9.51 7.05 12.89
N GLY A 63 -9.94 7.56 14.04
CA GLY A 63 -9.93 9.01 14.33
C GLY A 63 -8.53 9.62 14.40
N ARG A 64 -7.50 8.82 14.72
CA ARG A 64 -6.09 9.25 14.69
C ARG A 64 -5.45 9.10 13.32
N ALA A 65 -5.77 8.03 12.60
CA ALA A 65 -5.26 7.76 11.25
C ALA A 65 -5.88 8.72 10.22
N TYR A 66 -7.14 9.08 10.41
CA TYR A 66 -7.91 9.98 9.55
C TYR A 66 -8.46 11.16 10.37
N PRO A 67 -7.60 12.05 10.88
CA PRO A 67 -8.07 13.17 11.67
C PRO A 67 -8.96 14.08 10.79
N ALA A 68 -10.21 14.27 11.21
CA ALA A 68 -11.20 15.11 10.51
C ALA A 68 -10.76 16.58 10.33
N SER A 69 -9.60 16.97 10.88
CA SER A 69 -9.01 18.31 10.80
C SER A 69 -8.43 18.69 9.43
N ALA A 70 -8.32 17.77 8.47
CA ALA A 70 -7.93 18.11 7.10
C ALA A 70 -8.90 19.13 6.45
N GLY A 71 -10.17 19.17 6.90
CA GLY A 71 -11.17 20.12 6.40
C GLY A 71 -11.09 21.54 7.01
N ARG A 72 -10.75 21.67 8.30
CA ARG A 72 -10.76 22.99 9.00
C ARG A 72 -9.52 23.83 8.72
N ARG A 73 -8.33 23.22 8.69
CA ARG A 73 -7.08 23.94 8.38
C ARG A 73 -7.06 24.46 6.94
N ARG A 74 -7.69 23.72 6.02
CA ARG A 74 -7.88 24.14 4.61
C ARG A 74 -8.80 25.37 4.47
N ARG A 75 -9.77 25.54 5.38
CA ARG A 75 -10.65 26.72 5.44
C ARG A 75 -9.98 27.95 6.03
N GLN A 76 -9.07 27.79 6.99
CA GLN A 76 -8.34 28.91 7.61
C GLN A 76 -7.15 29.39 6.76
N LEU A 77 -6.48 28.49 6.04
CA LEU A 77 -5.43 28.85 5.09
C LEU A 77 -5.98 29.49 3.79
N ALA A 78 -7.29 29.39 3.54
CA ALA A 78 -7.95 30.08 2.43
C ALA A 78 -8.11 31.60 2.65
N VAL A 79 -7.90 32.11 3.88
CA VAL A 79 -8.07 33.54 4.20
C VAL A 79 -6.76 34.34 4.02
N PHE A 80 -5.59 33.70 4.09
CA PHE A 80 -4.29 34.40 4.01
C PHE A 80 -3.47 34.08 2.74
N GLY A 81 -4.02 33.29 1.81
CA GLY A 81 -3.31 32.81 0.60
C GLY A 81 -3.66 33.53 -0.71
N THR A 82 -4.17 34.77 -0.68
CA THR A 82 -4.71 35.44 -1.88
C THR A 82 -3.70 36.24 -2.70
N ALA A 83 -2.39 36.18 -2.43
CA ALA A 83 -1.40 37.00 -3.16
C ALA A 83 -0.39 36.24 -4.05
N ALA A 84 -0.33 34.90 -4.04
CA ALA A 84 0.73 34.19 -4.81
C ALA A 84 0.31 32.89 -5.51
N SER A 85 -0.98 32.64 -5.78
CA SER A 85 -1.40 31.40 -6.48
C SER A 85 -2.60 31.59 -7.42
N ILE A 86 -2.58 32.66 -8.20
CA ILE A 86 -3.57 32.89 -9.27
C ILE A 86 -3.36 31.97 -10.49
N LEU A 87 -2.24 31.21 -10.57
CA LEU A 87 -1.92 30.42 -11.77
C LEU A 87 -2.32 28.93 -11.77
N VAL A 88 -2.82 28.35 -10.67
CA VAL A 88 -3.18 26.91 -10.65
C VAL A 88 -4.67 26.66 -10.33
N ALA A 89 -5.36 27.58 -9.66
CA ALA A 89 -6.80 27.42 -9.37
C ALA A 89 -7.72 27.87 -10.53
N ALA A 90 -7.21 28.64 -11.49
CA ALA A 90 -7.96 29.03 -12.68
C ALA A 90 -8.28 27.83 -13.61
N SER A 91 -7.53 26.72 -13.53
CA SER A 91 -7.76 25.55 -14.39
C SER A 91 -8.85 24.59 -13.91
N THR A 92 -9.35 24.69 -12.67
CA THR A 92 -10.37 23.75 -12.16
C THR A 92 -11.76 24.37 -11.99
N ALA A 93 -11.88 25.69 -11.83
CA ALA A 93 -13.18 26.37 -11.73
C ALA A 93 -13.66 27.02 -13.04
N TRP A 94 -12.77 27.26 -14.02
CA TRP A 94 -13.15 27.79 -15.34
C TRP A 94 -13.75 26.72 -16.26
N ILE A 95 -13.34 25.45 -16.10
CA ILE A 95 -13.76 24.32 -16.97
C ILE A 95 -15.21 23.85 -16.72
N LEU A 96 -15.85 24.23 -15.61
CA LEU A 96 -17.26 23.89 -15.35
C LEU A 96 -18.25 25.02 -15.68
N ARG A 97 -17.78 26.19 -16.12
CA ARG A 97 -18.65 27.38 -16.31
C ARG A 97 -18.87 27.76 -17.77
N ASP A 98 -17.95 27.42 -18.68
CA ASP A 98 -18.14 27.57 -20.13
C ASP A 98 -18.73 26.29 -20.73
N VAL A 99 -19.98 26.00 -20.36
CA VAL A 99 -20.86 25.14 -21.16
C VAL A 99 -21.66 26.08 -22.06
N PRO A 100 -21.32 26.23 -23.36
CA PRO A 100 -22.34 26.68 -24.30
C PRO A 100 -23.42 25.61 -24.28
N ALA A 101 -24.67 26.02 -24.05
CA ALA A 101 -25.80 25.18 -24.35
C ALA A 101 -25.84 24.98 -25.88
N GLU A 102 -25.10 23.97 -26.36
CA GLU A 102 -25.10 23.59 -27.76
C GLU A 102 -26.48 23.01 -28.08
N ALA A 103 -27.24 23.76 -28.88
CA ALA A 103 -28.40 23.27 -29.60
C ALA A 103 -28.01 22.03 -30.42
N PRO A 104 -28.93 21.11 -30.73
CA PRO A 104 -28.58 19.87 -31.39
C PRO A 104 -28.09 20.15 -32.83
N ALA A 105 -26.81 19.89 -33.08
CA ALA A 105 -26.16 20.02 -34.38
C ALA A 105 -25.26 18.80 -34.66
N PRO A 106 -24.98 18.50 -35.94
CA PRO A 106 -25.14 17.18 -36.52
C PRO A 106 -23.92 16.25 -36.35
N ALA A 107 -24.15 14.96 -36.63
CA ALA A 107 -23.19 13.86 -36.61
C ALA A 107 -21.71 14.25 -36.86
N GLY A 108 -20.95 14.40 -35.77
CA GLY A 108 -19.50 14.59 -35.77
C GLY A 108 -18.71 13.27 -35.87
N GLU A 109 -17.60 13.38 -36.59
CA GLU A 109 -16.83 12.37 -37.34
C GLU A 109 -16.26 11.16 -36.56
N PRO A 110 -16.03 10.03 -37.24
CA PRO A 110 -15.51 8.79 -36.64
C PRO A 110 -14.05 8.89 -36.12
N ALA A 111 -13.23 9.81 -36.63
CA ALA A 111 -11.79 9.86 -36.32
C ALA A 111 -11.46 10.21 -34.85
N ALA A 112 -12.22 11.12 -34.22
CA ALA A 112 -12.00 11.49 -32.82
C ALA A 112 -12.39 10.37 -31.85
N ARG A 113 -13.45 9.61 -32.17
CA ARG A 113 -13.84 8.41 -31.40
C ARG A 113 -12.79 7.30 -31.50
N ILE A 114 -12.21 7.10 -32.69
CA ILE A 114 -11.17 6.08 -32.91
C ILE A 114 -9.89 6.40 -32.12
N ALA A 115 -9.50 7.68 -32.00
CA ALA A 115 -8.33 8.08 -31.22
C ALA A 115 -8.50 7.82 -29.71
N ASP A 116 -9.64 8.18 -29.13
CA ASP A 116 -9.97 7.91 -27.72
C ASP A 116 -10.07 6.40 -27.44
N GLU A 117 -10.63 5.63 -28.39
CA GLU A 117 -10.76 4.18 -28.28
C GLU A 117 -9.41 3.45 -28.41
N ALA A 118 -8.44 4.01 -29.14
CA ALA A 118 -7.09 3.48 -29.26
C ALA A 118 -6.18 3.79 -28.05
N MET A 119 -6.41 4.91 -27.34
CA MET A 119 -5.58 5.32 -26.20
C MET A 119 -5.80 4.47 -24.94
N LYS A 120 -7.03 4.00 -24.71
CA LYS A 120 -7.34 3.14 -23.55
C LYS A 120 -6.57 1.78 -23.60
N PRO A 121 -6.54 1.03 -24.72
CA PRO A 121 -5.69 -0.15 -24.87
C PRO A 121 -4.21 0.10 -24.55
N ASP A 122 -3.67 1.27 -24.90
CA ASP A 122 -2.28 1.62 -24.59
C ASP A 122 -2.04 1.77 -23.08
N LEU A 123 -2.94 2.46 -22.37
CA LEU A 123 -2.87 2.61 -20.92
C LEU A 123 -3.00 1.27 -20.18
N VAL A 124 -3.88 0.38 -20.66
CA VAL A 124 -4.01 -0.98 -20.10
C VAL A 124 -2.70 -1.74 -20.25
N ARG A 125 -2.13 -1.77 -21.46
CA ARG A 125 -0.84 -2.41 -21.76
C ARG A 125 0.28 -1.83 -20.92
N ARG A 126 0.34 -0.50 -20.78
CA ARG A 126 1.35 0.17 -19.94
C ARG A 126 1.22 -0.23 -18.47
N SER A 127 -0.01 -0.34 -17.98
CA SER A 127 -0.27 -0.77 -16.61
C SER A 127 0.17 -2.22 -16.35
N MET A 128 -0.08 -3.13 -17.29
CA MET A 128 0.40 -4.52 -17.22
C MET A 128 1.93 -4.59 -17.19
N ALA A 129 2.61 -3.80 -18.03
CA ALA A 129 4.07 -3.77 -18.05
C ALA A 129 4.68 -3.30 -16.71
N LEU A 130 4.02 -2.36 -16.01
CA LEU A 130 4.47 -1.91 -14.68
C LEU A 130 4.24 -2.98 -13.60
N GLU A 131 3.15 -3.74 -13.68
CA GLU A 131 2.93 -4.89 -12.79
C GLU A 131 3.92 -6.02 -13.02
N ASP A 132 4.28 -6.29 -14.28
CA ASP A 132 5.33 -7.24 -14.62
C ASP A 132 6.67 -6.78 -14.03
N ALA A 133 6.98 -5.49 -14.12
CA ALA A 133 8.19 -4.92 -13.51
C ALA A 133 8.20 -5.09 -11.98
N LEU A 134 7.05 -4.88 -11.31
CA LEU A 134 6.93 -5.12 -9.87
C LEU A 134 7.10 -6.60 -9.51
N ARG A 135 6.56 -7.53 -10.31
CA ARG A 135 6.72 -8.97 -10.09
C ARG A 135 8.14 -9.47 -10.35
N ALA A 136 8.85 -8.84 -11.28
CA ALA A 136 10.23 -9.16 -11.60
C ALA A 136 11.22 -8.67 -10.53
N LEU A 137 10.81 -7.76 -9.63
CA LEU A 137 11.62 -7.35 -8.50
C LEU A 137 11.66 -8.48 -7.45
N ASP A 138 12.71 -9.29 -7.51
CA ASP A 138 13.04 -10.29 -6.49
C ASP A 138 13.68 -9.61 -5.26
N TYR A 139 12.88 -8.82 -4.54
CA TYR A 139 13.31 -8.08 -3.36
C TYR A 139 12.36 -8.31 -2.19
N GLN A 140 12.86 -8.98 -1.14
CA GLN A 140 12.18 -9.12 0.14
C GLN A 140 12.79 -8.17 1.18
N PRO A 141 12.10 -7.07 1.54
CA PRO A 141 12.61 -6.15 2.54
C PRO A 141 12.64 -6.78 3.94
N GLY A 142 13.80 -6.77 4.60
CA GLY A 142 13.95 -7.21 5.98
C GLY A 142 13.43 -6.20 7.01
N ILE A 143 13.98 -4.97 7.00
CA ILE A 143 13.57 -3.87 7.88
C ILE A 143 13.45 -2.60 7.05
N VAL A 144 12.28 -1.96 7.04
CA VAL A 144 12.01 -0.74 6.29
C VAL A 144 11.70 0.41 7.25
N ARG A 145 12.13 1.63 6.90
CA ARG A 145 11.71 2.83 7.63
C ARG A 145 10.19 2.98 7.58
N GLY A 146 9.56 3.24 8.73
CA GLY A 146 8.10 3.35 8.83
C GLY A 146 7.50 4.40 7.88
N SER A 147 8.22 5.50 7.62
CA SER A 147 7.79 6.52 6.65
C SER A 147 7.68 5.96 5.23
N THR A 148 8.65 5.16 4.78
CA THR A 148 8.65 4.54 3.45
C THR A 148 7.57 3.48 3.35
N ALA A 149 7.39 2.66 4.39
CA ALA A 149 6.30 1.70 4.46
C ALA A 149 4.93 2.38 4.39
N GLY A 150 4.76 3.53 5.05
CA GLY A 150 3.55 4.35 4.98
C GLY A 150 3.28 4.90 3.58
N THR A 151 4.29 5.43 2.90
CA THR A 151 4.15 5.92 1.51
C THR A 151 3.75 4.79 0.56
N ILE A 152 4.35 3.60 0.71
CA ILE A 152 3.99 2.43 -0.10
C ILE A 152 2.54 2.03 0.12
N ALA A 153 2.11 1.91 1.38
CA ALA A 153 0.75 1.56 1.72
C ALA A 153 -0.27 2.58 1.16
N GLU A 154 0.03 3.88 1.24
CA GLU A 154 -0.84 4.92 0.67
C GLU A 154 -0.98 4.78 -0.85
N ILE A 155 0.11 4.45 -1.56
CA ILE A 155 0.07 4.23 -3.01
C ILE A 155 -0.76 2.98 -3.34
N GLU A 156 -0.53 1.87 -2.63
CA GLU A 156 -1.26 0.61 -2.82
C GLU A 156 -2.76 0.77 -2.55
N ASP A 157 -3.14 1.49 -1.49
CA ASP A 157 -4.55 1.81 -1.18
C ASP A 157 -5.21 2.64 -2.29
N ARG A 158 -4.48 3.63 -2.85
CA ARG A 158 -4.99 4.44 -3.96
C ARG A 158 -5.14 3.63 -5.24
N ILE A 159 -4.24 2.69 -5.53
CA ILE A 159 -4.37 1.75 -6.65
C ILE A 159 -5.62 0.89 -6.46
N ALA A 160 -5.82 0.31 -5.28
CA ALA A 160 -6.99 -0.51 -4.97
C ALA A 160 -8.31 0.25 -5.16
N LEU A 161 -8.36 1.53 -4.78
CA LEU A 161 -9.53 2.38 -5.01
C LEU A 161 -9.80 2.62 -6.50
N VAL A 162 -8.76 2.91 -7.29
CA VAL A 162 -8.90 3.11 -8.74
C VAL A 162 -9.34 1.82 -9.41
N ASP A 163 -8.76 0.69 -9.02
CA ASP A 163 -9.12 -0.63 -9.56
C ASP A 163 -10.58 -0.97 -9.22
N TYR A 164 -11.03 -0.68 -8.01
CA TYR A 164 -12.44 -0.79 -7.64
C TYR A 164 -13.35 0.08 -8.52
N GLN A 165 -12.98 1.34 -8.78
CA GLN A 165 -13.77 2.23 -9.66
C GLN A 165 -13.81 1.72 -11.10
N LEU A 166 -12.68 1.21 -11.62
CA LEU A 166 -12.58 0.60 -12.95
C LEU A 166 -13.41 -0.68 -13.07
N THR A 167 -13.38 -1.56 -12.06
CA THR A 167 -14.20 -2.78 -12.03
C THR A 167 -15.69 -2.46 -11.97
N ASN A 168 -16.08 -1.40 -11.27
CA ASN A 168 -17.48 -1.01 -11.11
C ASN A 168 -17.99 -0.05 -12.21
N ALA A 169 -17.19 0.22 -13.24
CA ALA A 169 -17.50 1.17 -14.31
C ALA A 169 -18.88 0.92 -14.95
N THR A 170 -19.24 -0.34 -15.20
CA THR A 170 -20.51 -0.73 -15.82
C THR A 170 -21.72 -0.42 -14.94
N ARG A 171 -21.59 -0.60 -13.61
CA ARG A 171 -22.65 -0.25 -12.65
C ARG A 171 -22.78 1.26 -12.44
N SER A 172 -21.68 1.99 -12.65
CA SER A 172 -21.56 3.41 -12.35
C SER A 172 -21.78 4.30 -13.58
N GLN A 173 -22.05 3.71 -14.75
CA GLN A 173 -22.20 4.40 -16.04
C GLN A 173 -21.06 5.39 -16.33
N LEU A 174 -19.81 5.00 -16.05
CA LEU A 174 -18.66 5.85 -16.31
C LEU A 174 -18.56 6.19 -17.80
N THR A 175 -18.36 7.46 -18.12
CA THR A 175 -18.08 7.89 -19.50
C THR A 175 -16.72 7.38 -19.95
N HIS A 176 -16.51 7.29 -21.27
CA HIS A 176 -15.20 6.92 -21.83
C HIS A 176 -14.06 7.80 -21.28
N THR A 177 -14.30 9.12 -21.22
CA THR A 177 -13.33 10.10 -20.69
C THR A 177 -13.07 9.97 -19.19
N GLN A 178 -14.02 9.46 -18.41
CA GLN A 178 -13.81 9.13 -17.00
C GLN A 178 -13.01 7.84 -16.84
N SER A 179 -13.36 6.79 -17.61
CA SER A 179 -12.61 5.54 -17.61
C SER A 179 -11.15 5.76 -18.00
N GLU A 180 -10.89 6.59 -19.00
CA GLU A 180 -9.54 6.86 -19.47
C GLU A 180 -8.71 7.61 -18.41
N ARG A 181 -9.30 8.59 -17.73
CA ARG A 181 -8.65 9.29 -16.62
C ARG A 181 -8.26 8.34 -15.48
N LEU A 182 -9.12 7.39 -15.14
CA LEU A 182 -8.81 6.37 -14.14
C LEU A 182 -7.65 5.47 -14.59
N TRP A 183 -7.60 5.07 -15.87
CA TRP A 183 -6.49 4.32 -16.42
C TRP A 183 -5.16 5.09 -16.38
N ARG A 184 -5.17 6.39 -16.72
CA ARG A 184 -3.97 7.24 -16.58
C ARG A 184 -3.52 7.31 -15.12
N GLN A 185 -4.45 7.56 -14.20
CA GLN A 185 -4.16 7.60 -12.77
C GLN A 185 -3.57 6.29 -12.26
N ARG A 186 -4.07 5.14 -12.73
CA ARG A 186 -3.52 3.82 -12.40
C ARG A 186 -2.06 3.68 -12.83
N VAL A 187 -1.75 4.08 -14.06
CA VAL A 187 -0.39 4.05 -14.61
C VAL A 187 0.56 4.93 -13.79
N ASP A 188 0.13 6.15 -13.42
CA ASP A 188 0.95 7.07 -12.62
C ASP A 188 1.24 6.52 -11.21
N LEU A 189 0.24 5.91 -10.57
CA LEU A 189 0.39 5.27 -9.26
C LEU A 189 1.31 4.06 -9.31
N LEU A 190 1.13 3.17 -10.29
CA LEU A 190 2.02 2.02 -10.50
C LEU A 190 3.45 2.46 -10.82
N GLY A 191 3.62 3.51 -11.62
CA GLY A 191 4.93 4.10 -11.90
C GLY A 191 5.62 4.61 -10.63
N SER A 192 4.86 5.26 -9.75
CA SER A 192 5.36 5.73 -8.45
C SER A 192 5.75 4.56 -7.54
N LEU A 193 4.92 3.51 -7.48
CA LEU A 193 5.20 2.31 -6.70
C LEU A 193 6.49 1.61 -7.17
N VAL A 194 6.63 1.43 -8.49
CA VAL A 194 7.84 0.88 -9.12
C VAL A 194 9.08 1.67 -8.72
N GLN A 195 9.04 3.01 -8.81
CA GLN A 195 10.19 3.85 -8.42
C GLN A 195 10.59 3.65 -6.96
N VAL A 196 9.63 3.62 -6.04
CA VAL A 196 9.91 3.42 -4.61
C VAL A 196 10.48 2.03 -4.36
N ARG A 197 9.91 0.97 -4.97
CA ARG A 197 10.39 -0.40 -4.80
C ARG A 197 11.80 -0.61 -5.37
N TYR A 198 12.11 -0.01 -6.53
CA TYR A 198 13.47 -0.01 -7.07
C TYR A 198 14.46 0.71 -6.16
N ALA A 199 14.09 1.86 -5.61
CA ALA A 199 14.95 2.59 -4.67
C ALA A 199 15.24 1.77 -3.41
N GLN A 200 14.25 1.03 -2.90
CA GLN A 200 14.44 0.11 -1.76
C GLN A 200 15.38 -1.04 -2.10
N ALA A 201 15.21 -1.66 -3.27
CA ALA A 201 16.07 -2.75 -3.73
C ALA A 201 17.53 -2.28 -3.89
N GLN A 202 17.74 -1.07 -4.44
CA GLN A 202 19.07 -0.48 -4.57
C GLN A 202 19.71 -0.18 -3.21
N GLN A 203 18.95 0.37 -2.26
CA GLN A 203 19.47 0.68 -0.92
C GLN A 203 19.85 -0.58 -0.13
N ALA A 204 19.21 -1.72 -0.39
CA ALA A 204 19.53 -2.98 0.28
C ALA A 204 20.75 -3.71 -0.33
N ALA A 205 21.18 -3.32 -1.53
CA ALA A 205 22.34 -3.90 -2.21
C ALA A 205 23.68 -3.28 -1.76
N TYR A 206 23.65 -2.17 -1.00
CA TYR A 206 24.81 -1.46 -0.45
C TYR A 206 24.86 -1.59 1.07
#